data_AF-A0A1E3PUR5-F1
#
_entry.id   AF-A0A1E3PUR5-F1
#
_cell.length_a   1.000
_cell.length_b   1.000
_cell.length_c   1.000
_cell.angle_alpha   90.00
_cell.angle_beta   90.00
_cell.angle_gamma   90.00
#
_symmetry.space_group_name_H-M   'P 1'
#
loop_
_entity.id
_entity.type
_entity.pdbx_description
1 polymer ?
#
loop_
_entity_poly.entity_id
_entity_poly.type
_entity_poly.pdbx_seq_one_letter_code
_entity_poly.pdbx_strand_id
1 'polypeptide(L)'
;MATARAVRILNQLTQEKANQIITSRHIRTTDLGCWEGNSRPDYKGYVYVMLSVCGEAQTARVHQVALVAYNRRDELEATLGQSNYDISHLCHNGNCFNPEHLIVESSTNNLRRRICNGQKVLVHSEFSYHPCPHGRIEKLRKCILPLHYLEDNAPNANGGGQKPAPAYIYPDPDDTPTLDVTAGKYDIITPTTAQELLERYRGDTTELGCWLSKLKGDNRKGPIVVLRELPVRPSLRQIAFIATNRRDDLKKALGRASFYTIAALCHNNRCINPEHIIVESKSNNFKLKACIGKTAVVREGDTDHPCPHGRVEKMRTCVLPVEYAVATSKERDESTAQTPDPGLDDEDATVGIGTDTRITDISADIRKKLRMRIDIRRIRIRIRIKQS
;
A
#
# COMPACT_ATOMS: atom_id res chain seq x y z
N MET A 1 5.28 -9.48 -18.46
CA MET A 1 5.76 -10.79 -18.97
C MET A 1 5.36 -11.97 -18.09
N ALA A 2 5.41 -11.90 -16.75
CA ALA A 2 5.05 -13.03 -15.88
C ALA A 2 3.57 -13.50 -16.03
N THR A 3 2.64 -12.59 -16.31
CA THR A 3 1.22 -12.88 -16.51
C THR A 3 0.96 -13.76 -17.72
N ALA A 4 1.53 -13.41 -18.90
CA ALA A 4 1.32 -14.15 -20.14
C ALA A 4 1.74 -15.64 -20.07
N ARG A 5 2.78 -15.95 -19.28
CA ARG A 5 3.22 -17.35 -19.08
C ARG A 5 2.23 -18.14 -18.24
N ALA A 6 1.74 -17.55 -17.14
CA ALA A 6 0.72 -18.17 -16.29
C ALA A 6 -0.61 -18.42 -17.04
N VAL A 7 -0.98 -17.54 -17.98
CA VAL A 7 -2.13 -17.77 -18.88
C VAL A 7 -1.95 -19.06 -19.68
N ARG A 8 -0.78 -19.22 -20.32
CA ARG A 8 -0.51 -20.37 -21.21
C ARG A 8 -0.64 -21.70 -20.47
N ILE A 9 -0.09 -21.80 -19.27
CA ILE A 9 -0.10 -23.07 -18.52
C ILE A 9 -1.50 -23.44 -18.03
N LEU A 10 -2.29 -22.45 -17.59
CA LEU A 10 -3.67 -22.68 -17.17
C LEU A 10 -4.53 -23.10 -18.37
N ASN A 11 -4.31 -22.51 -19.56
CA ASN A 11 -5.00 -22.87 -20.80
C ASN A 11 -4.76 -24.31 -21.26
N GLN A 12 -3.60 -24.87 -20.95
CA GLN A 12 -3.22 -26.24 -21.33
C GLN A 12 -3.55 -27.28 -20.25
N LEU A 13 -3.93 -26.85 -19.04
CA LEU A 13 -4.26 -27.76 -17.94
C LEU A 13 -5.65 -28.38 -18.17
N THR A 14 -5.74 -29.69 -18.37
CA THR A 14 -7.05 -30.36 -18.54
C THR A 14 -7.88 -30.31 -17.26
N GLN A 15 -9.22 -30.37 -17.39
CA GLN A 15 -10.12 -30.38 -16.23
C GLN A 15 -9.82 -31.56 -15.29
N GLU A 16 -9.61 -32.76 -15.85
CA GLU A 16 -9.27 -33.95 -15.08
C GLU A 16 -7.96 -33.78 -14.29
N LYS A 17 -6.93 -33.20 -14.92
CA LYS A 17 -5.66 -32.95 -14.23
C LYS A 17 -5.82 -31.90 -13.13
N ALA A 18 -6.60 -30.85 -13.39
CA ALA A 18 -6.92 -29.84 -12.38
C ALA A 18 -7.68 -30.46 -11.19
N ASN A 19 -8.67 -31.33 -11.44
CA ASN A 19 -9.38 -32.08 -10.41
C ASN A 19 -8.43 -32.92 -9.56
N GLN A 20 -7.53 -33.70 -10.17
CA GLN A 20 -6.52 -34.46 -9.43
C GLN A 20 -5.65 -33.58 -8.53
N ILE A 21 -5.24 -32.40 -9.01
CA ILE A 21 -4.42 -31.45 -8.22
C ILE A 21 -5.21 -30.88 -7.04
N ILE A 22 -6.48 -30.54 -7.23
CA ILE A 22 -7.33 -29.98 -6.17
C ILE A 22 -7.65 -31.05 -5.12
N THR A 23 -8.09 -32.24 -5.55
CA THR A 23 -8.43 -33.34 -4.64
C THR A 23 -7.22 -33.80 -3.83
N SER A 24 -6.04 -33.95 -4.44
CA SER A 24 -4.81 -34.33 -3.72
C SER A 24 -4.32 -33.29 -2.71
N ARG A 25 -4.82 -32.05 -2.79
CA ARG A 25 -4.45 -30.95 -1.89
C ARG A 25 -5.51 -30.62 -0.86
N HIS A 26 -6.75 -31.06 -1.06
CA HIS A 26 -7.81 -30.90 -0.10
C HIS A 26 -7.57 -31.82 1.07
N ILE A 27 -7.17 -31.23 2.21
CA ILE A 27 -6.83 -31.96 3.42
C ILE A 27 -7.87 -31.71 4.50
N ARG A 28 -8.44 -30.50 4.53
CA ARG A 28 -9.36 -30.05 5.56
C ARG A 28 -10.49 -29.21 4.95
N THR A 29 -11.67 -29.39 5.51
CA THR A 29 -12.82 -28.49 5.33
C THR A 29 -13.05 -27.74 6.63
N THR A 30 -13.10 -26.41 6.59
CA THR A 30 -13.44 -25.58 7.77
C THR A 30 -14.95 -25.55 8.01
N ASP A 31 -15.40 -24.99 9.13
CA ASP A 31 -16.84 -24.79 9.42
C ASP A 31 -17.57 -23.96 8.35
N LEU A 32 -16.89 -22.99 7.74
CA LEU A 32 -17.42 -22.23 6.60
C LEU A 32 -17.47 -23.01 5.28
N GLY A 33 -16.99 -24.26 5.23
CA GLY A 33 -16.85 -25.04 4.00
C GLY A 33 -15.57 -24.76 3.20
N CYS A 34 -14.59 -24.04 3.74
CA CYS A 34 -13.36 -23.72 3.01
C CYS A 34 -12.51 -24.97 2.80
N TRP A 35 -12.05 -25.21 1.58
CA TRP A 35 -11.09 -26.26 1.29
C TRP A 35 -9.68 -25.74 1.45
N GLU A 36 -8.93 -26.34 2.38
CA GLU A 36 -7.57 -25.96 2.70
C GLU A 36 -6.62 -27.14 2.52
N GLY A 37 -5.35 -26.82 2.21
CA GLY A 37 -4.26 -27.79 2.11
C GLY A 37 -3.09 -27.42 3.02
N ASN A 38 -2.09 -28.30 3.09
CA ASN A 38 -0.91 -28.14 3.96
C ASN A 38 0.12 -27.14 3.44
N SER A 39 -0.13 -26.52 2.29
CA SER A 39 0.82 -25.58 1.70
C SER A 39 0.77 -24.26 2.44
N ARG A 40 1.95 -23.74 2.79
CA ARG A 40 2.06 -22.45 3.47
C ARG A 40 1.67 -21.33 2.48
N PRO A 41 0.69 -20.49 2.79
CA PRO A 41 0.35 -19.36 1.93
C PRO A 41 1.52 -18.35 1.87
N ASP A 42 1.55 -17.55 0.81
CA ASP A 42 2.47 -16.43 0.68
C ASP A 42 2.12 -15.27 1.65
N TYR A 43 2.88 -14.18 1.60
CA TYR A 43 2.63 -12.99 2.43
C TYR A 43 1.28 -12.29 2.14
N LYS A 44 0.60 -12.66 1.05
CA LYS A 44 -0.74 -12.18 0.67
C LYS A 44 -1.84 -13.19 1.02
N GLY A 45 -1.48 -14.34 1.58
CA GLY A 45 -2.43 -15.39 1.94
C GLY A 45 -2.69 -16.40 0.83
N TYR A 46 -2.03 -16.33 -0.34
CA TYR A 46 -2.31 -17.21 -1.47
C TYR A 46 -1.41 -18.45 -1.50
N VAL A 47 -2.00 -19.57 -1.93
CA VAL A 47 -1.28 -20.83 -2.16
C VAL A 47 -0.92 -20.99 -3.63
N TYR A 48 0.24 -21.60 -3.87
CA TYR A 48 0.76 -21.89 -5.21
C TYR A 48 1.00 -23.38 -5.41
N VAL A 49 0.80 -23.83 -6.65
CA VAL A 49 1.20 -25.14 -7.16
C VAL A 49 2.24 -24.98 -8.25
N MET A 50 3.18 -25.91 -8.32
CA MET A 50 4.05 -26.05 -9.49
C MET A 50 3.38 -27.00 -10.47
N LEU A 51 3.03 -26.49 -11.65
CA LEU A 51 2.48 -27.25 -12.75
C LEU A 51 3.61 -27.53 -13.75
N SER A 52 3.68 -28.75 -14.27
CA SER A 52 4.55 -29.06 -15.40
C SER A 52 3.68 -29.34 -16.62
N VAL A 53 3.84 -28.52 -17.66
CA VAL A 53 3.13 -28.70 -18.92
C VAL A 53 4.13 -28.58 -20.06
N CYS A 54 4.15 -29.57 -20.96
CA CYS A 54 5.12 -29.66 -22.05
C CYS A 54 6.59 -29.54 -21.60
N GLY A 55 6.92 -30.11 -20.43
CA GLY A 55 8.28 -30.08 -19.88
C GLY A 55 8.69 -28.76 -19.20
N GLU A 56 7.84 -27.73 -19.23
CA GLU A 56 8.09 -26.48 -18.51
C GLU A 56 7.38 -26.48 -17.15
N ALA A 57 8.13 -26.24 -16.08
CA ALA A 57 7.57 -26.03 -14.75
C ALA A 57 7.21 -24.54 -14.54
N GLN A 58 5.96 -24.25 -14.20
CA GLN A 58 5.52 -22.91 -13.81
C GLN A 58 4.62 -22.94 -12.58
N THR A 59 4.60 -21.83 -11.84
CA THR A 59 3.76 -21.69 -10.66
C THR A 59 2.40 -21.11 -11.01
N ALA A 60 1.32 -21.75 -10.56
CA ALA A 60 -0.04 -21.23 -10.66
C ALA A 60 -0.67 -21.09 -9.27
N ARG A 61 -1.63 -20.18 -9.10
CA ARG A 61 -2.38 -20.06 -7.83
C ARG A 61 -3.39 -21.19 -7.73
N VAL A 62 -3.52 -21.81 -6.56
CA VAL A 62 -4.40 -22.98 -6.39
C VAL A 62 -5.86 -22.65 -6.69
N HIS A 63 -6.35 -21.46 -6.30
CA HIS A 63 -7.72 -21.05 -6.62
C HIS A 63 -7.97 -20.88 -8.13
N GLN A 64 -6.94 -20.59 -8.95
CA GLN A 64 -7.10 -20.55 -10.41
C GLN A 64 -7.27 -21.97 -10.96
N VAL A 65 -6.50 -22.92 -10.42
CA VAL A 65 -6.63 -24.34 -10.76
C VAL A 65 -7.99 -24.89 -10.34
N ALA A 66 -8.56 -24.41 -9.22
CA ALA A 66 -9.90 -24.80 -8.78
C ALA A 66 -11.00 -24.39 -9.77
N LEU A 67 -10.91 -23.20 -10.38
CA LEU A 67 -11.85 -22.82 -11.44
C LEU A 67 -11.76 -23.74 -12.66
N VAL A 68 -10.54 -24.13 -13.06
CA VAL A 68 -10.34 -25.08 -14.18
C VAL A 68 -10.94 -26.45 -13.85
N ALA A 69 -10.72 -26.94 -12.62
CA ALA A 69 -11.24 -28.22 -12.13
C ALA A 69 -12.79 -28.28 -12.20
N TYR A 70 -13.45 -27.15 -11.97
CA TYR A 70 -14.91 -27.00 -11.98
C TYR A 70 -15.49 -26.48 -13.30
N ASN A 71 -14.75 -26.59 -14.41
CA ASN A 71 -15.19 -26.17 -15.74
C ASN A 71 -15.58 -24.68 -15.85
N ARG A 72 -14.96 -23.81 -15.03
CA ARG A 72 -15.16 -22.33 -15.02
C ARG A 72 -13.98 -21.62 -15.68
N ARG A 73 -13.51 -22.15 -16.81
CA ARG A 73 -12.33 -21.64 -17.52
C ARG A 73 -12.63 -20.30 -18.20
N ASP A 74 -13.82 -20.17 -18.76
CA ASP A 74 -14.38 -18.94 -19.32
C ASP A 74 -14.32 -17.77 -18.33
N GLU A 75 -14.68 -18.00 -17.06
CA GLU A 75 -14.54 -16.99 -16.02
C GLU A 75 -13.07 -16.63 -15.78
N LEU A 76 -12.19 -17.64 -15.73
CA LEU A 76 -10.76 -17.44 -15.50
C LEU A 76 -10.12 -16.59 -16.62
N GLU A 77 -10.53 -16.78 -17.88
CA GLU A 77 -10.01 -16.00 -19.02
C GLU A 77 -10.19 -14.49 -18.84
N ALA A 78 -11.30 -14.05 -18.23
CA ALA A 78 -11.52 -12.64 -17.90
C ALA A 78 -10.43 -12.07 -16.98
N THR A 79 -9.87 -12.89 -16.08
CA THR A 79 -8.77 -12.49 -15.17
C THR A 79 -7.39 -12.53 -15.81
N LEU A 80 -7.24 -13.31 -16.89
CA LEU A 80 -5.96 -13.52 -17.57
C LEU A 80 -5.70 -12.45 -18.64
N GLY A 81 -6.75 -11.98 -19.31
CA GLY A 81 -6.67 -10.98 -20.38
C GLY A 81 -6.82 -9.52 -19.93
N GLN A 82 -7.47 -9.25 -18.80
CA GLN A 82 -7.81 -7.88 -18.38
C GLN A 82 -7.30 -7.56 -16.97
N SER A 83 -6.68 -6.40 -16.79
CA SER A 83 -6.15 -5.94 -15.50
C SER A 83 -7.22 -5.60 -14.46
N ASN A 84 -8.50 -5.69 -14.82
CA ASN A 84 -9.60 -5.14 -14.03
C ASN A 84 -10.46 -6.22 -13.38
N TYR A 85 -10.18 -7.49 -13.61
CA TYR A 85 -10.88 -8.63 -13.00
C TYR A 85 -9.94 -9.44 -12.11
N ASP A 86 -10.47 -9.88 -10.97
CA ASP A 86 -9.77 -10.70 -10.00
C ASP A 86 -10.67 -11.87 -9.55
N ILE A 87 -10.04 -12.92 -9.03
CA ILE A 87 -10.74 -13.97 -8.29
C ILE A 87 -10.91 -13.51 -6.84
N SER A 88 -12.15 -13.27 -6.43
CA SER A 88 -12.47 -12.95 -5.05
C SER A 88 -12.82 -14.22 -4.26
N HIS A 89 -12.36 -14.25 -3.00
CA HIS A 89 -12.68 -15.31 -2.05
C HIS A 89 -13.84 -14.83 -1.19
N LEU A 90 -15.03 -15.40 -1.42
CA LEU A 90 -16.26 -15.04 -0.71
C LEU A 90 -16.16 -15.30 0.80
N CYS A 91 -15.29 -16.22 1.21
CA CYS A 91 -15.00 -16.56 2.60
C CYS A 91 -13.91 -15.71 3.26
N HIS A 92 -13.29 -14.76 2.54
CA HIS A 92 -12.10 -13.99 2.98
C HIS A 92 -10.88 -14.81 3.40
N ASN A 93 -10.88 -16.11 3.18
CA ASN A 93 -9.76 -16.98 3.45
C ASN A 93 -8.92 -17.15 2.19
N GLY A 94 -7.73 -16.53 2.15
CA GLY A 94 -6.81 -16.63 1.01
C GLY A 94 -6.25 -18.05 0.76
N ASN A 95 -6.32 -18.92 1.77
CA ASN A 95 -5.91 -20.33 1.69
C ASN A 95 -7.00 -21.22 1.09
N CYS A 96 -8.24 -20.72 1.00
CA CYS A 96 -9.37 -21.47 0.47
C CYS A 96 -9.25 -21.63 -1.05
N PHE A 97 -9.47 -22.84 -1.54
CA PHE A 97 -9.63 -23.13 -2.97
C PHE A 97 -10.92 -23.90 -3.27
N ASN A 98 -11.92 -23.82 -2.39
CA ASN A 98 -13.27 -24.32 -2.69
C ASN A 98 -13.87 -23.46 -3.82
N PRO A 99 -14.20 -24.03 -4.99
CA PRO A 99 -14.74 -23.28 -6.13
C PRO A 99 -16.05 -22.55 -5.82
N GLU A 100 -16.90 -23.08 -4.93
CA GLU A 100 -18.12 -22.39 -4.49
C GLU A 100 -17.84 -21.11 -3.69
N HIS A 101 -16.61 -20.99 -3.15
CA HIS A 101 -16.16 -19.80 -2.44
C HIS A 101 -15.41 -18.82 -3.35
N LEU A 102 -15.33 -19.08 -4.65
CA LEU A 102 -14.62 -18.27 -5.62
C LEU A 102 -15.59 -17.64 -6.61
N ILE A 103 -15.38 -16.35 -6.88
CA ILE A 103 -16.08 -15.63 -7.94
C ILE A 103 -15.07 -14.80 -8.74
N VAL A 104 -15.24 -14.75 -10.06
CA VAL A 104 -14.54 -13.78 -10.89
C VAL A 104 -15.35 -12.50 -10.95
N GLU A 105 -14.75 -11.39 -10.55
CA GLU A 105 -15.40 -10.09 -10.53
C GLU A 105 -14.40 -8.95 -10.73
N SER A 106 -14.89 -7.72 -10.88
CA SER A 106 -14.00 -6.57 -10.99
C SER A 106 -13.13 -6.39 -9.75
N SER A 107 -11.89 -5.93 -9.91
CA SER A 107 -10.99 -5.58 -8.81
C SER A 107 -11.62 -4.59 -7.83
N THR A 108 -12.48 -3.69 -8.32
CA THR A 108 -13.27 -2.76 -7.49
C THR A 108 -14.24 -3.50 -6.57
N ASN A 109 -14.97 -4.50 -7.08
CA ASN A 109 -15.86 -5.32 -6.25
C ASN A 109 -15.08 -6.19 -5.25
N ASN A 110 -13.97 -6.78 -5.70
CA ASN A 110 -13.08 -7.55 -4.82
C ASN A 110 -12.52 -6.70 -3.67
N LEU A 111 -12.18 -5.43 -3.95
CA LEU A 111 -11.78 -4.48 -2.90
C LEU A 111 -12.92 -4.13 -1.96
N ARG A 112 -14.15 -3.93 -2.47
CA ARG A 112 -15.35 -3.70 -1.65
C ARG A 112 -15.65 -4.88 -0.73
N ARG A 113 -15.45 -6.11 -1.20
CA ARG A 113 -15.54 -7.34 -0.41
C ARG A 113 -14.63 -7.33 0.80
N ARG A 114 -13.38 -6.86 0.68
CA ARG A 114 -12.46 -6.79 1.83
C ARG A 114 -12.96 -5.93 2.99
N ILE A 115 -13.92 -5.04 2.73
CA ILE A 115 -14.55 -4.20 3.76
C ILE A 115 -15.82 -4.88 4.31
N CYS A 116 -16.40 -5.84 3.56
CA CYS A 116 -17.55 -6.63 3.98
C CYS A 116 -17.12 -7.79 4.88
N ASN A 117 -16.85 -7.52 6.15
CA ASN A 117 -16.51 -8.54 7.14
C ASN A 117 -17.75 -9.31 7.66
N GLY A 118 -18.70 -9.65 6.79
CA GLY A 118 -19.99 -10.24 7.21
C GLY A 118 -20.79 -9.26 8.09
N GLN A 119 -20.78 -7.98 7.72
CA GLN A 119 -21.34 -6.93 8.57
C GLN A 119 -22.82 -7.23 8.92
N LYS A 120 -23.09 -7.01 10.20
CA LYS A 120 -24.27 -7.34 11.00
C LYS A 120 -25.57 -6.95 10.29
N VAL A 121 -26.55 -7.84 10.29
CA VAL A 121 -27.90 -7.56 9.81
C VAL A 121 -28.69 -6.99 10.98
N LEU A 122 -29.16 -5.75 10.85
CA LEU A 122 -30.26 -5.23 11.64
C LEU A 122 -31.54 -5.80 11.03
N VAL A 123 -32.25 -6.64 11.79
CA VAL A 123 -33.59 -7.09 11.45
C VAL A 123 -34.53 -6.37 12.40
N HIS A 124 -35.15 -5.30 11.91
CA HIS A 124 -36.44 -4.88 12.45
C HIS A 124 -37.48 -5.90 11.97
N SER A 125 -38.59 -6.09 12.69
CA SER A 125 -39.59 -7.15 12.49
C SER A 125 -40.13 -7.33 11.05
N GLU A 126 -39.89 -6.39 10.14
CA GLU A 126 -40.49 -6.37 8.79
C GLU A 126 -39.46 -6.26 7.65
N PHE A 127 -38.16 -6.06 7.92
CA PHE A 127 -37.17 -5.85 6.86
C PHE A 127 -35.80 -6.44 7.21
N SER A 128 -35.13 -7.02 6.23
CA SER A 128 -33.72 -7.41 6.33
C SER A 128 -32.87 -6.57 5.38
N TYR A 129 -31.81 -5.94 5.89
CA TYR A 129 -30.84 -5.22 5.08
C TYR A 129 -29.53 -5.99 5.04
N HIS A 130 -29.09 -6.40 3.85
CA HIS A 130 -27.77 -7.00 3.67
C HIS A 130 -26.74 -5.87 3.45
N PRO A 131 -25.89 -5.53 4.43
CA PRO A 131 -25.05 -4.31 4.38
C PRO A 131 -23.84 -4.43 3.47
N CYS A 132 -23.83 -5.43 2.61
CA CYS A 132 -22.64 -5.76 1.87
C CYS A 132 -22.53 -4.85 0.64
N PRO A 133 -21.45 -4.03 0.53
CA PRO A 133 -21.36 -2.95 -0.46
C PRO A 133 -21.07 -3.43 -1.89
N HIS A 134 -21.11 -4.74 -2.14
CA HIS A 134 -20.78 -5.32 -3.44
C HIS A 134 -22.03 -5.83 -4.17
N GLY A 135 -22.26 -5.25 -5.36
CA GLY A 135 -23.44 -5.53 -6.19
C GLY A 135 -24.56 -4.51 -5.99
N ARG A 136 -24.84 -3.73 -7.04
CA ARG A 136 -26.08 -2.91 -7.12
C ARG A 136 -27.29 -3.78 -7.44
N ILE A 137 -27.08 -4.90 -8.13
CA ILE A 137 -28.09 -5.87 -8.49
C ILE A 137 -28.15 -6.93 -7.38
N GLU A 138 -29.28 -6.99 -6.69
CA GLU A 138 -29.51 -7.89 -5.54
C GLU A 138 -29.24 -9.37 -5.88
N LYS A 139 -29.65 -9.81 -7.08
CA LYS A 139 -29.43 -11.18 -7.59
C LYS A 139 -27.94 -11.55 -7.79
N LEU A 140 -27.04 -10.57 -7.86
CA LEU A 140 -25.60 -10.79 -8.02
C LEU A 140 -24.84 -10.70 -6.68
N ARG A 141 -25.53 -10.42 -5.57
CA ARG A 141 -24.95 -10.39 -4.23
C ARG A 141 -24.71 -11.82 -3.71
N LYS A 142 -23.67 -12.49 -4.19
CA LYS A 142 -23.18 -13.71 -3.53
C LYS A 142 -22.29 -13.30 -2.36
N CYS A 143 -22.77 -13.44 -1.12
CA CYS A 143 -21.95 -13.38 0.09
C CYS A 143 -22.22 -14.67 0.89
N ILE A 144 -21.18 -15.40 1.26
CA ILE A 144 -21.30 -16.67 2.00
C ILE A 144 -20.90 -16.53 3.46
N LEU A 145 -20.57 -15.30 3.90
CA LEU A 145 -20.21 -15.06 5.27
C LEU A 145 -21.45 -15.19 6.15
N PRO A 146 -21.32 -15.79 7.35
CA PRO A 146 -22.42 -15.88 8.29
C PRO A 146 -23.03 -14.52 8.56
N LEU A 147 -24.37 -14.45 8.51
CA LEU A 147 -25.10 -13.27 8.92
C LEU A 147 -25.26 -13.33 10.43
N HIS A 148 -24.83 -12.28 11.13
CA HIS A 148 -25.15 -12.09 12.53
C HIS A 148 -26.41 -11.23 12.63
N TYR A 149 -27.48 -11.82 13.16
CA TYR A 149 -28.69 -11.13 13.53
C TYR A 149 -28.44 -10.38 14.83
N LEU A 150 -28.65 -9.07 14.83
CA LEU A 150 -28.78 -8.33 16.08
C LEU A 150 -30.25 -8.44 16.49
N GLU A 151 -30.52 -9.11 17.60
CA GLU A 151 -31.84 -9.03 18.22
C GLU A 151 -32.10 -7.57 18.58
N ASP A 152 -33.26 -7.07 18.13
CA ASP A 152 -33.72 -5.73 18.46
C ASP A 152 -34.09 -5.74 19.94
N ASN A 153 -33.10 -5.49 20.81
CA ASN A 153 -33.30 -5.25 22.23
C ASN A 153 -33.90 -3.84 22.44
N ALA A 154 -34.85 -3.45 21.59
CA ALA A 154 -35.72 -2.33 21.89
C ALA A 154 -36.41 -2.68 23.21
N PRO A 155 -36.16 -1.93 24.30
CA PRO A 155 -36.88 -2.17 25.54
C PRO A 155 -38.36 -2.08 25.22
N ASN A 156 -39.10 -3.16 25.49
CA ASN A 156 -40.55 -3.25 25.27
C ASN A 156 -41.22 -1.99 25.83
N ALA A 157 -41.45 -1.00 24.97
CA ALA A 157 -42.22 0.19 25.27
C ALA A 157 -43.70 -0.22 25.15
N ASN A 158 -44.13 -1.07 26.07
CA ASN A 158 -45.54 -1.30 26.31
C ASN A 158 -46.17 0.03 26.75
N GLY A 159 -46.91 0.67 25.84
CA GLY A 159 -47.80 1.75 26.22
C GLY A 159 -48.08 2.77 25.11
N GLY A 160 -48.83 2.37 24.08
CA GLY A 160 -49.52 3.34 23.24
C GLY A 160 -49.67 2.87 21.79
N GLY A 161 -50.89 2.52 21.39
CA GLY A 161 -51.20 2.16 20.02
C GLY A 161 -50.83 3.27 19.05
N GLN A 162 -49.74 3.07 18.30
CA GLN A 162 -49.42 3.90 17.14
C GLN A 162 -49.88 3.15 15.88
N LYS A 163 -50.67 3.87 15.08
CA LYS A 163 -51.05 3.48 13.71
C LYS A 163 -49.78 3.16 12.89
N PRO A 164 -49.82 2.16 12.00
CA PRO A 164 -48.70 1.89 11.10
C PRO A 164 -48.41 3.16 10.29
N ALA A 165 -47.17 3.63 10.34
CA ALA A 165 -46.72 4.72 9.50
C ALA A 165 -46.86 4.31 8.03
N PRO A 166 -47.29 5.23 7.13
CA PRO A 166 -47.43 4.91 5.73
C PRO A 166 -46.08 4.46 5.16
N ALA A 167 -46.11 3.41 4.32
CA ALA A 167 -44.95 2.92 3.62
C ALA A 167 -44.28 4.07 2.85
N TYR A 168 -43.12 4.52 3.34
CA TYR A 168 -42.29 5.48 2.63
C TYR A 168 -41.69 4.77 1.43
N ILE A 169 -42.25 5.02 0.25
CA ILE A 169 -41.59 4.72 -1.02
C ILE A 169 -40.42 5.70 -1.11
N TYR A 170 -39.20 5.23 -0.86
CA TYR A 170 -38.01 6.01 -1.15
C TYR A 170 -37.95 6.20 -2.68
N PRO A 171 -37.73 7.44 -3.17
CA PRO A 171 -37.50 7.65 -4.59
C PRO A 171 -36.30 6.81 -5.03
N ASP A 172 -36.38 6.31 -6.26
CA ASP A 172 -35.32 5.51 -6.90
C ASP A 172 -33.99 6.29 -6.81
N PRO A 173 -32.94 5.74 -6.19
CA PRO A 173 -31.65 6.42 -6.06
C PRO A 173 -30.99 6.75 -7.42
N ASP A 174 -31.54 6.26 -8.53
CA ASP A 174 -31.13 6.63 -9.89
C ASP A 174 -31.51 8.07 -10.30
N ASP A 175 -32.40 8.76 -9.56
CA ASP A 175 -32.79 10.17 -9.83
C ASP A 175 -31.93 11.22 -9.10
N THR A 176 -30.89 10.81 -8.38
CA THR A 176 -29.95 11.76 -7.74
C THR A 176 -28.56 11.71 -8.38
N PRO A 177 -28.01 12.85 -8.84
CA PRO A 177 -26.68 12.89 -9.42
C PRO A 177 -25.66 12.36 -8.41
N THR A 178 -24.80 11.44 -8.86
CA THR A 178 -23.82 10.74 -8.02
C THR A 178 -22.88 11.72 -7.31
N LEU A 179 -23.20 12.08 -6.07
CA LEU A 179 -22.29 12.78 -5.18
C LEU A 179 -21.04 11.92 -4.90
N ASP A 180 -19.87 12.56 -4.90
CA ASP A 180 -18.58 11.94 -4.55
C ASP A 180 -18.57 11.50 -3.07
N VAL A 181 -19.02 10.26 -2.83
CA VAL A 181 -19.18 9.62 -1.51
C VAL A 181 -17.88 9.62 -0.67
N THR A 182 -16.72 9.84 -1.27
CA THR A 182 -15.43 9.91 -0.55
C THR A 182 -15.13 11.29 0.02
N ALA A 183 -15.53 12.37 -0.67
CA ALA A 183 -15.36 13.74 -0.20
C ALA A 183 -16.36 14.08 0.91
N GLY A 184 -17.62 13.64 0.76
CA GLY A 184 -18.69 13.91 1.73
C GLY A 184 -18.44 13.36 3.14
N LYS A 185 -17.55 12.37 3.28
CA LYS A 185 -17.21 11.78 4.59
C LYS A 185 -16.37 12.69 5.50
N TYR A 186 -15.70 13.70 4.94
CA TYR A 186 -14.87 14.64 5.70
C TYR A 186 -15.60 15.94 6.03
N ASP A 187 -16.80 16.16 5.47
CA ASP A 187 -17.58 17.38 5.69
C ASP A 187 -18.04 17.54 7.15
N ILE A 188 -18.10 16.43 7.90
CA ILE A 188 -18.39 16.38 9.34
C ILE A 188 -17.30 17.07 10.17
N ILE A 189 -16.05 17.14 9.68
CA ILE A 189 -14.94 17.75 10.41
C ILE A 189 -14.82 19.22 10.00
N THR A 190 -15.23 20.13 10.87
CA THR A 190 -15.08 21.58 10.64
C THR A 190 -13.60 21.99 10.69
N PRO A 191 -13.18 23.10 10.04
CA PRO A 191 -11.82 23.63 10.17
C PRO A 191 -11.40 23.87 11.63
N THR A 192 -12.31 24.39 12.46
CA THR A 192 -12.05 24.61 13.90
C THR A 192 -11.78 23.30 14.63
N THR A 193 -12.63 22.29 14.45
CA THR A 193 -12.42 20.95 15.03
C THR A 193 -11.12 20.32 14.53
N ALA A 194 -10.79 20.50 13.25
CA ALA A 194 -9.53 20.03 12.69
C ALA A 194 -8.31 20.72 13.33
N GLN A 195 -8.39 22.03 13.57
CA GLN A 195 -7.33 22.79 14.24
C GLN A 195 -7.13 22.31 15.68
N GLU A 196 -8.21 22.12 16.45
CA GLU A 196 -8.14 21.57 17.81
C GLU A 196 -7.49 20.19 17.85
N LEU A 197 -7.83 19.33 16.88
CA LEU A 197 -7.21 18.02 16.75
C LEU A 197 -5.71 18.12 16.42
N LEU A 198 -5.31 19.03 15.53
CA LEU A 198 -3.89 19.23 15.24
C LEU A 198 -3.12 19.69 16.47
N GLU A 199 -3.63 20.67 17.20
CA GLU A 199 -2.98 21.17 18.42
C GLU A 199 -2.91 20.08 19.51
N ARG A 200 -3.96 19.27 19.66
CA ARG A 200 -3.96 18.13 20.58
C ARG A 200 -2.84 17.13 20.29
N TYR A 201 -2.62 16.82 19.01
CA TYR A 201 -1.63 15.84 18.56
C TYR A 201 -0.27 16.44 18.20
N ARG A 202 -0.14 17.78 18.22
CA ARG A 202 1.11 18.49 18.04
C ARG A 202 2.02 18.23 19.23
N GLY A 203 3.22 17.73 18.94
CA GLY A 203 4.34 17.61 19.86
C GLY A 203 5.36 18.70 19.58
N ASP A 204 6.64 18.36 19.72
CA ASP A 204 7.72 19.33 19.61
C ASP A 204 7.78 19.98 18.23
N THR A 205 8.22 21.24 18.20
CA THR A 205 8.52 21.95 16.97
C THR A 205 10.02 21.85 16.72
N THR A 206 10.43 21.38 15.54
CA THR A 206 11.85 21.37 15.16
C THR A 206 12.32 22.76 14.78
N GLU A 207 13.63 22.97 14.67
CA GLU A 207 14.23 24.19 14.10
C GLU A 207 13.69 24.53 12.70
N LEU A 208 13.42 23.49 11.89
CA LEU A 208 12.78 23.64 10.58
C LEU A 208 11.29 24.06 10.64
N GLY A 209 10.72 24.35 11.81
CA GLY A 209 9.30 24.62 12.01
C GLY A 209 8.38 23.39 11.87
N CYS A 210 8.92 22.16 11.86
CA CYS A 210 8.09 20.96 11.73
C CYS A 210 7.30 20.72 13.01
N TRP A 211 5.98 20.61 12.90
CA TRP A 211 5.12 20.15 13.99
C TRP A 211 5.19 18.62 14.06
N LEU A 212 5.92 18.07 15.02
CA LEU A 212 6.07 16.62 15.15
C LEU A 212 4.84 16.05 15.85
N SER A 213 4.16 15.11 15.22
CA SER A 213 3.04 14.42 15.87
C SER A 213 3.48 13.63 17.12
N LYS A 214 2.74 13.76 18.23
CA LYS A 214 2.87 12.93 19.45
C LYS A 214 2.56 11.46 19.20
N LEU A 215 1.73 11.15 18.21
CA LEU A 215 1.45 9.77 17.82
C LEU A 215 2.70 9.13 17.21
N LYS A 216 3.10 7.97 17.75
CA LYS A 216 4.10 7.09 17.13
C LYS A 216 3.45 6.44 15.91
N GLY A 217 3.83 6.88 14.72
CA GLY A 217 3.29 6.35 13.46
C GLY A 217 4.19 5.29 12.85
N ASP A 218 3.59 4.23 12.31
CA ASP A 218 4.29 3.25 11.49
C ASP A 218 4.53 3.81 10.07
N ASN A 219 5.73 3.58 9.54
CA ASN A 219 6.53 4.50 8.71
C ASN A 219 6.03 4.92 7.30
N ARG A 220 4.76 4.75 6.92
CA ARG A 220 4.33 5.02 5.51
C ARG A 220 3.08 5.89 5.30
N LYS A 221 2.14 5.92 6.24
CA LYS A 221 0.87 6.66 6.08
C LYS A 221 0.78 7.93 6.93
N GLY A 222 1.84 8.19 7.70
CA GLY A 222 1.81 9.18 8.76
C GLY A 222 0.97 8.69 9.96
N PRO A 223 0.95 9.47 11.04
CA PRO A 223 0.15 9.19 12.21
C PRO A 223 -1.36 9.27 11.88
N ILE A 224 -2.10 8.22 12.23
CA ILE A 224 -3.54 8.09 11.99
C ILE A 224 -4.28 8.42 13.28
N VAL A 225 -5.26 9.33 13.22
CA VAL A 225 -6.13 9.57 14.36
C VAL A 225 -7.30 8.59 14.30
N VAL A 226 -7.43 7.76 15.33
CA VAL A 226 -8.62 6.93 15.53
C VAL A 226 -9.54 7.71 16.46
N LEU A 227 -10.39 8.56 15.89
CA LEU A 227 -11.53 9.11 16.62
C LEU A 227 -12.65 8.08 16.55
N ARG A 228 -13.08 7.55 17.71
CA ARG A 228 -14.17 6.55 17.80
C ARG A 228 -15.48 7.07 17.19
N GLU A 229 -15.64 8.40 17.13
CA GLU A 229 -16.85 9.10 16.73
C GLU A 229 -16.90 9.42 15.22
N LEU A 230 -15.81 9.23 14.48
CA LEU A 230 -15.79 9.52 13.04
C LEU A 230 -16.01 8.26 12.20
N PRO A 231 -16.87 8.30 11.16
CA PRO A 231 -17.08 7.19 10.24
C PRO A 231 -15.86 6.94 9.33
N VAL A 232 -14.86 7.82 9.37
CA VAL A 232 -13.60 7.74 8.65
C VAL A 232 -12.41 7.95 9.59
N ARG A 233 -11.28 7.34 9.26
CA ARG A 233 -10.02 7.47 10.01
C ARG A 233 -9.05 8.38 9.24
N PRO A 234 -9.17 9.72 9.34
CA PRO A 234 -8.24 10.63 8.70
C PRO A 234 -6.82 10.44 9.26
N SER A 235 -5.81 10.57 8.41
CA SER A 235 -4.44 10.82 8.88
C SER A 235 -4.32 12.25 9.40
N LEU A 236 -3.39 12.51 10.33
CA LEU A 236 -3.17 13.88 10.83
C LEU A 236 -2.84 14.87 9.72
N ARG A 237 -2.22 14.41 8.62
CA ARG A 237 -1.99 15.27 7.46
C ARG A 237 -3.28 15.63 6.73
N GLN A 238 -4.24 14.71 6.63
CA GLN A 238 -5.55 15.03 6.06
C GLN A 238 -6.29 16.04 6.94
N ILE A 239 -6.16 15.92 8.27
CA ILE A 239 -6.70 16.91 9.21
C ILE A 239 -6.04 18.28 9.01
N ALA A 240 -4.72 18.33 8.77
CA ALA A 240 -4.01 19.57 8.46
C ALA A 240 -4.56 20.30 7.23
N PHE A 241 -4.95 19.58 6.16
CA PHE A 241 -5.63 20.19 5.02
C PHE A 241 -7.01 20.76 5.37
N ILE A 242 -7.77 20.10 6.25
CA ILE A 242 -9.09 20.57 6.67
C ILE A 242 -8.96 21.83 7.54
N ALA A 243 -8.00 21.84 8.47
CA ALA A 243 -7.77 22.97 9.37
C ALA A 243 -7.39 24.26 8.65
N THR A 244 -6.59 24.17 7.58
CA THR A 244 -6.22 25.33 6.75
C THR A 244 -7.18 25.61 5.60
N ASN A 245 -8.39 25.08 5.65
CA ASN A 245 -9.42 25.27 4.63
C ASN A 245 -9.00 24.85 3.20
N ARG A 246 -8.07 23.90 3.06
CA ARG A 246 -7.57 23.34 1.79
C ARG A 246 -8.33 22.08 1.39
N ARG A 247 -9.66 22.08 1.52
CA ARG A 247 -10.51 20.89 1.27
C ARG A 247 -10.45 20.42 -0.18
N ASP A 248 -10.31 21.31 -1.15
CA ASP A 248 -10.26 20.93 -2.57
C ASP A 248 -8.95 20.22 -2.94
N ASP A 249 -7.83 20.61 -2.34
CA ASP A 249 -6.57 19.86 -2.43
C ASP A 249 -6.76 18.44 -1.87
N LEU A 250 -7.42 18.32 -0.71
CA LEU A 250 -7.69 17.02 -0.10
C LEU A 250 -8.61 16.16 -0.98
N LYS A 251 -9.66 16.73 -1.58
CA LYS A 251 -10.51 16.03 -2.56
C LYS A 251 -9.69 15.52 -3.75
N LYS A 252 -8.77 16.34 -4.28
CA LYS A 252 -7.85 15.94 -5.34
C LYS A 252 -6.95 14.77 -4.92
N ALA A 253 -6.47 14.75 -3.67
CA ALA A 253 -5.67 13.64 -3.13
C ALA A 253 -6.47 12.34 -2.94
N LEU A 254 -7.77 12.46 -2.63
CA LEU A 254 -8.66 11.34 -2.30
C LEU A 254 -9.45 10.78 -3.48
N GLY A 255 -9.50 11.50 -4.61
CA GLY A 255 -10.26 11.13 -5.80
C GLY A 255 -9.93 9.73 -6.37
N ARG A 256 -10.90 9.16 -7.09
CA ARG A 256 -10.93 7.75 -7.56
C ARG A 256 -9.71 7.30 -8.37
N ALA A 257 -9.05 8.21 -9.06
CA ALA A 257 -7.83 7.93 -9.81
C ALA A 257 -6.60 8.35 -8.98
N SER A 258 -6.28 7.58 -7.92
CA SER A 258 -5.27 7.89 -6.88
C SER A 258 -3.82 8.06 -7.38
N PHE A 259 -3.61 8.95 -8.35
CA PHE A 259 -2.31 9.40 -8.82
C PHE A 259 -1.72 10.44 -7.88
N TYR A 260 -2.50 11.01 -6.96
CA TYR A 260 -2.07 12.01 -5.99
C TYR A 260 -1.84 11.41 -4.59
N THR A 261 -1.01 12.08 -3.80
CA THR A 261 -0.67 11.71 -2.43
C THR A 261 -0.31 12.98 -1.65
N ILE A 262 -0.51 12.96 -0.34
CA ILE A 262 -0.03 14.02 0.55
C ILE A 262 1.46 13.80 0.82
N ALA A 263 2.30 14.70 0.31
CA ALA A 263 3.75 14.69 0.51
C ALA A 263 4.15 15.67 1.62
N ALA A 264 5.24 15.38 2.34
CA ALA A 264 5.84 16.30 3.29
C ALA A 264 7.15 16.84 2.70
N LEU A 265 7.21 18.14 2.47
CA LEU A 265 8.35 18.84 1.87
C LEU A 265 9.60 18.76 2.76
N CYS A 266 9.42 18.78 4.08
CA CYS A 266 10.50 18.66 5.06
C CYS A 266 11.12 17.25 5.17
N HIS A 267 10.69 16.28 4.37
CA HIS A 267 11.09 14.86 4.45
C HIS A 267 10.90 14.17 5.82
N ASN A 268 10.19 14.80 6.75
CA ASN A 268 9.89 14.24 8.05
C ASN A 268 8.50 13.58 8.04
N ASN A 269 8.47 12.24 8.16
CA ASN A 269 7.23 11.47 8.16
C ASN A 269 6.30 11.75 9.35
N ARG A 270 6.81 12.37 10.41
CA ARG A 270 6.03 12.80 11.60
C ARG A 270 5.54 14.24 11.51
N CYS A 271 6.01 15.01 10.54
CA CYS A 271 5.57 16.40 10.35
C CYS A 271 4.11 16.44 9.90
N ILE A 272 3.34 17.26 10.63
CA ILE A 272 1.92 17.56 10.38
C ILE A 272 1.69 19.07 10.19
N ASN A 273 2.76 19.88 10.06
CA ASN A 273 2.64 21.31 9.77
C ASN A 273 2.00 21.50 8.38
N PRO A 274 0.85 22.20 8.28
CA PRO A 274 0.16 22.47 7.01
C PRO A 274 1.04 23.13 5.94
N GLU A 275 1.97 23.99 6.33
CA GLU A 275 2.90 24.68 5.43
C GLU A 275 3.95 23.73 4.83
N HIS A 276 4.18 22.58 5.47
CA HIS A 276 5.15 21.59 5.02
C HIS A 276 4.51 20.43 4.25
N ILE A 277 3.20 20.47 3.99
CA ILE A 277 2.49 19.40 3.29
C ILE A 277 1.80 19.91 2.03
N ILE A 278 1.91 19.11 0.97
CA ILE A 278 1.32 19.40 -0.34
C ILE A 278 0.62 18.17 -0.91
N VAL A 279 -0.32 18.39 -1.83
CA VAL A 279 -0.92 17.32 -2.64
C VAL A 279 -0.21 17.25 -3.96
N GLU A 280 0.43 16.13 -4.22
CA GLU A 280 1.34 15.96 -5.34
C GLU A 280 1.16 14.59 -5.98
N SER A 281 1.54 14.43 -7.25
CA SER A 281 1.44 13.11 -7.88
C SER A 281 2.36 12.09 -7.18
N LYS A 282 2.02 10.80 -7.17
CA LYS A 282 2.84 9.73 -6.57
C LYS A 282 4.24 9.69 -7.20
N SER A 283 4.32 9.94 -8.51
CA SER A 283 5.58 10.05 -9.24
C SER A 283 6.41 11.23 -8.72
N ASN A 284 5.81 12.41 -8.60
CA ASN A 284 6.49 13.59 -8.08
C ASN A 284 6.83 13.47 -6.59
N ASN A 285 5.99 12.86 -5.75
CA ASN A 285 6.33 12.57 -4.35
C ASN A 285 7.51 11.60 -4.23
N PHE A 286 7.59 10.58 -5.11
CA PHE A 286 8.75 9.71 -5.16
C PHE A 286 10.02 10.48 -5.53
N LYS A 287 9.93 11.37 -6.53
CA LYS A 287 11.01 12.26 -6.93
C LYS A 287 11.43 13.23 -5.82
N LEU A 288 10.48 13.83 -5.11
CA LEU A 288 10.75 14.67 -3.94
C LEU A 288 11.55 13.87 -2.91
N LYS A 289 11.14 12.64 -2.57
CA LYS A 289 11.90 11.78 -1.63
C LYS A 289 13.31 11.42 -2.09
N ALA A 290 13.54 11.39 -3.39
CA ALA A 290 14.86 11.15 -3.98
C ALA A 290 15.71 12.43 -4.09
N CYS A 291 15.11 13.61 -3.91
CA CYS A 291 15.83 14.88 -3.89
C CYS A 291 16.72 14.94 -2.65
N ILE A 292 18.04 15.06 -2.84
CA ILE A 292 19.06 15.16 -1.78
C ILE A 292 19.07 16.60 -1.21
N GLY A 293 17.90 17.22 -1.06
CA GLY A 293 17.72 18.62 -0.66
C GLY A 293 18.10 18.94 0.79
N LYS A 294 19.16 18.33 1.32
CA LYS A 294 19.69 18.61 2.65
C LYS A 294 20.94 19.50 2.65
N THR A 295 21.60 19.73 1.51
CA THR A 295 22.89 20.45 1.49
C THR A 295 23.14 21.20 0.19
N ALA A 296 22.22 22.06 -0.24
CA ALA A 296 22.56 23.09 -1.23
C ALA A 296 22.49 24.44 -0.53
N VAL A 297 23.64 24.96 -0.10
CA VAL A 297 23.77 26.37 0.28
C VAL A 297 23.66 27.15 -1.02
N VAL A 298 22.48 27.71 -1.30
CA VAL A 298 22.30 28.64 -2.41
C VAL A 298 22.80 29.99 -1.92
N ARG A 299 23.86 30.52 -2.55
CA ARG A 299 24.33 31.87 -2.23
C ARG A 299 23.30 32.88 -2.76
N GLU A 300 23.14 33.98 -2.05
CA GLU A 300 22.29 35.09 -2.47
C GLU A 300 22.76 35.58 -3.85
N GLY A 301 21.97 35.31 -4.90
CA GLY A 301 22.29 35.64 -6.29
C GLY A 301 22.28 34.46 -7.29
N ASP A 302 22.31 33.21 -6.84
CA ASP A 302 22.28 32.05 -7.74
C ASP A 302 20.85 31.77 -8.24
N THR A 303 20.63 31.92 -9.56
CA THR A 303 19.32 31.66 -10.21
C THR A 303 19.16 30.21 -10.70
N ASP A 304 20.24 29.41 -10.65
CA ASP A 304 20.26 28.01 -11.07
C ASP A 304 20.13 27.09 -9.85
N HIS A 305 18.89 26.70 -9.57
CA HIS A 305 18.62 25.72 -8.51
C HIS A 305 18.90 24.30 -9.05
N PRO A 306 19.84 23.51 -8.47
CA PRO A 306 20.26 22.20 -9.00
C PRO A 306 19.21 21.09 -8.81
N CYS A 307 17.95 21.45 -8.57
CA CYS A 307 16.86 20.50 -8.45
C CYS A 307 16.41 20.07 -9.86
N PRO A 308 16.50 18.77 -10.23
CA PRO A 308 16.20 18.27 -11.57
C PRO A 308 14.70 18.33 -11.95
N HIS A 309 13.86 19.03 -11.19
CA HIS A 309 12.41 19.02 -11.32
C HIS A 309 11.82 20.19 -12.10
N GLY A 310 12.65 21.06 -12.68
CA GLY A 310 12.20 22.18 -13.51
C GLY A 310 11.46 23.27 -12.72
N ARG A 311 11.34 24.47 -13.30
CA ARG A 311 10.61 25.61 -12.73
C ARG A 311 9.12 25.30 -12.63
N VAL A 312 8.69 24.64 -11.57
CA VAL A 312 7.29 24.67 -11.15
C VAL A 312 7.12 25.95 -10.32
N GLU A 313 6.31 26.90 -10.78
CA GLU A 313 6.10 28.21 -10.12
C GLU A 313 5.68 28.09 -8.63
N LYS A 314 5.16 26.93 -8.22
CA LYS A 314 4.78 26.61 -6.83
C LYS A 314 5.92 26.04 -5.96
N MET A 315 7.14 25.87 -6.50
CA MET A 315 8.32 25.39 -5.75
C MET A 315 9.27 26.51 -5.30
N ARG A 316 8.85 27.78 -5.29
CA ARG A 316 9.61 28.86 -4.63
C ARG A 316 9.81 28.65 -3.11
N THR A 317 9.28 27.55 -2.55
CA THR A 317 9.35 27.19 -1.13
C THR A 317 10.14 25.91 -0.84
N CYS A 318 10.98 25.42 -1.76
CA CYS A 318 12.18 24.67 -1.34
C CYS A 318 13.23 25.65 -0.77
N VAL A 319 12.81 26.52 0.15
CA VAL A 319 13.65 27.54 0.75
C VAL A 319 13.69 27.24 2.23
N LEU A 320 14.80 26.65 2.66
CA LEU A 320 15.26 26.91 4.01
C LEU A 320 15.81 28.35 4.03
N PRO A 321 15.54 29.17 5.05
CA PRO A 321 16.19 30.45 5.21
C PRO A 321 17.72 30.25 5.24
N VAL A 322 18.44 31.01 4.42
CA VAL A 322 19.91 30.96 4.23
C VAL A 322 20.67 31.24 5.53
N GLU A 323 20.03 31.91 6.50
CA GLU A 323 20.64 32.39 7.75
C GLU A 323 21.17 31.27 8.68
N TYR A 324 20.77 30.01 8.49
CA TYR A 324 21.12 28.92 9.42
C TYR A 324 22.32 28.06 9.01
N ALA A 325 22.94 28.30 7.84
CA ALA A 325 24.06 27.49 7.36
C ALA A 325 25.45 27.91 7.90
N VAL A 326 25.55 29.00 8.67
CA VAL A 326 26.83 29.61 9.05
C VAL A 326 27.32 29.19 10.45
N ALA A 327 26.51 28.49 11.25
CA ALA A 327 26.82 28.28 12.68
C ALA A 327 27.65 27.02 13.02
N THR A 328 28.11 26.20 12.06
CA THR A 328 28.77 24.90 12.39
C THR A 328 30.18 24.71 11.83
N SER A 329 30.93 25.76 11.49
CA SER A 329 32.30 25.60 10.96
C SER A 329 33.40 26.43 11.64
N LYS A 330 33.15 27.05 12.79
CA LYS A 330 34.21 27.67 13.61
C LYS A 330 34.25 27.03 14.98
N GLU A 331 35.05 25.98 15.13
CA GLU A 331 35.76 25.61 16.36
C GLU A 331 36.55 24.32 16.12
N ARG A 332 37.70 24.45 15.46
CA ARG A 332 38.88 23.60 15.64
C ARG A 332 40.00 24.13 14.75
N ASP A 333 41.08 24.51 15.42
CA ASP A 333 42.48 24.49 14.96
C ASP A 333 43.21 25.79 15.27
N GLU A 334 43.52 25.98 16.56
CA GLU A 334 44.67 26.78 16.98
C GLU A 334 45.41 26.05 18.09
N SER A 335 46.42 25.24 17.73
CA SER A 335 47.59 25.06 18.57
C SER A 335 48.79 24.52 17.79
N THR A 336 49.89 25.27 17.89
CA THR A 336 51.30 24.86 17.74
C THR A 336 51.84 24.54 16.34
N ALA A 337 52.62 25.46 15.79
CA ALA A 337 53.88 25.14 15.12
C ALA A 337 54.86 26.33 15.21
N GLN A 338 56.04 26.05 15.80
CA GLN A 338 57.25 26.86 15.75
C GLN A 338 57.87 26.83 14.36
N THR A 339 58.49 27.95 13.97
CA THR A 339 59.44 28.08 12.85
C THR A 339 60.78 27.39 13.18
N PRO A 340 61.58 26.96 12.17
CA PRO A 340 62.49 27.88 11.46
C PRO A 340 62.71 27.63 9.95
N ASP A 341 62.85 28.75 9.22
CA ASP A 341 63.84 29.21 8.19
C ASP A 341 64.67 28.25 7.28
N PRO A 342 65.35 28.74 6.21
CA PRO A 342 65.07 28.33 4.82
C PRO A 342 66.31 27.79 4.04
N GLY A 343 66.07 27.21 2.86
CA GLY A 343 67.11 26.82 1.90
C GLY A 343 66.53 25.85 0.87
N LEU A 344 66.30 26.29 -0.37
CA LEU A 344 67.21 26.26 -1.52
C LEU A 344 67.19 24.93 -2.28
N ASP A 345 66.97 25.11 -3.58
CA ASP A 345 67.36 24.32 -4.75
C ASP A 345 66.43 23.22 -5.30
N ASP A 346 66.22 23.40 -6.62
CA ASP A 346 65.53 22.57 -7.60
C ASP A 346 66.12 21.16 -7.68
N GLU A 347 65.28 20.16 -7.99
CA GLU A 347 65.53 19.21 -9.09
C GLU A 347 64.36 18.23 -9.33
N ASP A 348 64.28 17.80 -10.59
CA ASP A 348 63.31 16.94 -11.24
C ASP A 348 62.92 15.65 -10.49
N ALA A 349 61.62 15.36 -10.42
CA ALA A 349 61.13 14.00 -10.18
C ALA A 349 59.83 13.72 -10.95
N THR A 350 59.92 12.67 -11.77
CA THR A 350 58.93 12.09 -12.67
C THR A 350 57.69 11.58 -11.92
N VAL A 351 56.50 11.95 -12.42
CA VAL A 351 55.21 11.47 -11.93
C VAL A 351 54.98 10.03 -12.41
N GLY A 352 55.19 9.06 -11.52
CA GLY A 352 54.73 7.68 -11.67
C GLY A 352 53.25 7.55 -11.29
N ILE A 353 52.40 7.22 -12.26
CA ILE A 353 50.99 6.88 -12.03
C ILE A 353 50.92 5.50 -11.36
N GLY A 354 50.76 5.48 -10.04
CA GLY A 354 50.40 4.27 -9.28
C GLY A 354 48.94 3.92 -9.51
N THR A 355 48.67 2.82 -10.20
CA THR A 355 47.31 2.27 -10.34
C THR A 355 46.90 1.51 -9.09
N ASP A 356 45.65 1.76 -8.71
CA ASP A 356 44.99 1.39 -7.46
C ASP A 356 44.79 -0.14 -7.32
N THR A 357 45.63 -0.77 -6.51
CA THR A 357 45.65 -2.22 -6.22
C THR A 357 44.45 -2.71 -5.40
N ARG A 358 43.56 -1.81 -4.94
CA ARG A 358 42.42 -2.18 -4.08
C ARG A 358 41.22 -2.77 -4.83
N ILE A 359 41.09 -2.54 -6.14
CA ILE A 359 39.93 -3.03 -6.91
C ILE A 359 40.08 -4.51 -7.30
N THR A 360 41.30 -5.00 -7.46
CA THR A 360 41.58 -6.39 -7.85
C THR A 360 41.26 -7.39 -6.73
N ASP A 361 41.48 -7.00 -5.47
CA ASP A 361 41.29 -7.90 -4.32
C ASP A 361 39.81 -8.14 -3.98
N ILE A 362 38.97 -7.12 -4.14
CA ILE A 362 37.52 -7.25 -3.96
C ILE A 362 36.92 -8.18 -5.04
N SER A 363 37.46 -8.14 -6.25
CA SER A 363 37.02 -9.01 -7.35
C SER A 363 37.37 -10.49 -7.12
N ALA A 364 38.49 -10.78 -6.45
CA ALA A 364 38.92 -12.15 -6.14
C ALA A 364 38.04 -12.79 -5.05
N ASP A 365 37.71 -12.03 -3.99
CA ASP A 365 36.88 -12.53 -2.88
C ASP A 365 35.43 -12.83 -3.34
N ILE A 366 34.87 -11.98 -4.19
CA ILE A 366 33.54 -12.21 -4.79
C ILE A 366 33.53 -13.48 -5.65
N ARG A 367 34.57 -13.69 -6.47
CA ARG A 367 34.70 -14.91 -7.30
C ARG A 367 34.82 -16.17 -6.44
N LYS A 368 35.57 -16.11 -5.34
CA LYS A 368 35.72 -17.23 -4.39
C LYS A 368 34.38 -17.59 -3.72
N LYS A 369 33.63 -16.58 -3.25
CA LYS A 369 32.30 -16.76 -2.64
C LYS A 369 31.27 -17.34 -3.63
N LEU A 370 31.33 -16.96 -4.91
CA LEU A 370 30.46 -17.50 -5.95
C LEU A 370 30.76 -18.97 -6.26
N ARG A 371 32.03 -19.36 -6.38
CA ARG A 371 32.42 -20.78 -6.61
C ARG A 371 31.93 -21.69 -5.47
N MET A 372 32.14 -21.27 -4.22
CA MET A 372 31.69 -22.02 -3.05
C MET A 372 30.17 -22.28 -3.03
N ARG A 373 29.36 -21.29 -3.45
CA ARG A 373 27.89 -21.44 -3.53
C ARG A 373 27.45 -22.41 -4.63
N ILE A 374 28.17 -22.46 -5.74
CA ILE A 374 27.91 -23.41 -6.84
C ILE A 374 28.21 -24.84 -6.39
N ASP A 375 29.32 -25.05 -5.69
CA ASP A 375 29.72 -26.38 -5.23
C ASP A 375 28.78 -26.93 -4.16
N ILE A 376 28.33 -26.10 -3.20
CA ILE A 376 27.31 -26.50 -2.22
C ILE A 376 26.00 -26.91 -2.91
N ARG A 377 25.60 -26.20 -3.98
CA ARG A 377 24.41 -26.59 -4.76
C ARG A 377 24.61 -27.93 -5.47
N ARG A 378 25.77 -28.17 -6.07
CA ARG A 378 26.08 -29.45 -6.74
C ARG A 378 26.10 -30.62 -5.76
N ILE A 379 26.66 -30.44 -4.56
CA ILE A 379 26.66 -31.45 -3.51
C ILE A 379 25.22 -31.79 -3.08
N ARG A 380 24.37 -30.78 -2.85
CA ARG A 380 22.95 -31.01 -2.49
C ARG A 380 22.17 -31.75 -3.57
N ILE A 381 22.42 -31.46 -4.84
CA ILE A 381 21.80 -32.18 -5.96
C ILE A 381 22.24 -33.65 -5.98
N ARG A 382 23.54 -33.93 -5.80
CA ARG A 382 24.05 -35.30 -5.75
C ARG A 382 23.51 -36.12 -4.59
N ILE A 383 23.36 -35.50 -3.40
CA ILE A 383 22.75 -36.17 -2.24
C ILE A 383 21.29 -36.54 -2.53
N ARG A 384 20.54 -35.62 -3.16
CA ARG A 384 19.12 -35.83 -3.47
C ARG A 384 18.90 -36.95 -4.49
N ILE A 385 19.80 -37.08 -5.47
CA ILE A 385 19.76 -38.16 -6.49
C ILE A 385 20.10 -39.53 -5.86
N LYS A 386 20.93 -39.59 -4.82
CA LYS A 386 21.26 -40.86 -4.14
C LYS A 386 20.20 -41.32 -3.13
N GLN A 387 19.25 -40.45 -2.77
CA GLN A 387 18.17 -40.74 -1.81
C GLN A 387 16.82 -41.05 -2.49
N SER A 388 16.77 -40.92 -3.81
CA SER A 388 15.68 -41.33 -4.71
C SER A 388 16.09 -42.57 -5.47
#